data_AF-F4XKR9-F1
#
_entry.id   AF-F4XKR9-F1
#
_cell.length_a   1.000
_cell.length_b   1.000
_cell.length_c   1.000
_cell.angle_alpha   90.00
_cell.angle_beta   90.00
_cell.angle_gamma   90.00
#
_symmetry.space_group_name_H-M   'P 1'
#
loop_
_entity.id
_entity.type
_entity.pdbx_description
1 polymer ?
#
loop_
_entity_poly.entity_id
_entity_poly.type
_entity_poly.pdbx_seq_one_letter_code
_entity_poly.pdbx_strand_id
1 'polypeptide(L)' 'MIEYLWKAAFAFYSDTSQQAEVWVSKRLLLILEGKSSTVAGGMRGSATKRQLSASQRQPVDKCARYLLTTLLTSNTTIT' A
#
# COMPACT_ATOMS: atom_id res chain seq x y z
N MET A 1 -8.93 4.71 0.05
CA MET A 1 -7.91 3.84 -0.60
C MET A 1 -6.74 4.65 -1.17
N ILE A 2 -6.95 5.52 -2.17
CA ILE A 2 -5.85 6.27 -2.84
C ILE A 2 -5.03 7.16 -1.88
N GLU A 3 -5.69 7.81 -0.92
CA GLU A 3 -5.03 8.60 0.12
C GLU A 3 -4.02 7.78 0.95
N TYR A 4 -4.35 6.51 1.23
CA TYR A 4 -3.45 5.61 1.95
C TYR A 4 -2.23 5.20 1.11
N LEU A 5 -2.40 5.04 -0.21
CA LEU A 5 -1.28 4.79 -1.11
C LEU A 5 -0.32 5.97 -1.16
N TRP A 6 -0.83 7.20 -1.24
CA TRP A 6 0.00 8.40 -1.21
C TRP A 6 0.79 8.52 0.10
N LYS A 7 0.12 8.35 1.24
CA LYS A 7 0.79 8.35 2.55
C LYS A 7 1.88 7.27 2.65
N ALA A 8 1.65 6.09 2.08
CA ALA A 8 2.65 5.03 2.03
C ALA A 8 3.80 5.33 1.05
N ALA A 9 3.54 5.98 -0.08
CA ALA A 9 4.56 6.39 -1.04
C ALA A 9 5.55 7.37 -0.42
N PHE A 10 5.05 8.30 0.41
CA PHE A 10 5.87 9.28 1.12
C PHE A 10 6.76 8.67 2.21
N ALA A 11 6.55 7.41 2.59
CA ALA A 11 7.51 6.67 3.42
C ALA A 11 8.73 6.17 2.64
N PHE A 12 8.66 6.17 1.30
CA PHE A 12 9.73 5.68 0.42
C PHE A 12 10.41 6.77 -0.41
N TYR A 13 9.70 7.86 -0.67
CA TYR A 13 10.14 8.94 -1.56
C TYR A 13 9.69 10.29 -0.99
N SER A 14 10.30 11.39 -1.43
CA SER A 14 9.81 12.73 -1.08
C SER A 14 8.43 12.98 -1.67
N ASP A 15 7.67 13.86 -1.04
CA ASP A 15 6.29 14.23 -1.38
C ASP A 15 6.12 14.83 -2.79
N THR A 16 7.17 15.51 -3.26
CA THR A 16 7.26 16.16 -4.58
C THR A 16 7.92 15.30 -5.65
N SER A 17 8.21 14.03 -5.35
CA SER A 17 8.96 13.16 -6.28
C SER A 17 8.08 12.52 -7.35
N GLN A 18 8.54 12.56 -8.61
CA GLN A 18 7.92 11.80 -9.71
C GLN A 18 7.96 10.28 -9.43
N GLN A 19 8.93 9.83 -8.63
CA GLN A 19 9.02 8.45 -8.16
C GLN A 19 7.82 8.06 -7.30
N ALA A 20 7.31 8.95 -6.43
CA ALA A 20 6.11 8.68 -5.63
C ALA A 20 4.88 8.50 -6.52
N GLU A 21 4.70 9.36 -7.52
CA GLU A 21 3.59 9.28 -8.47
C GLU A 21 3.62 7.96 -9.26
N VAL A 22 4.76 7.64 -9.88
CA VAL A 22 4.94 6.37 -10.61
C VAL A 22 4.71 5.18 -9.68
N TRP A 23 5.15 5.27 -8.42
CA TRP A 23 4.93 4.23 -7.44
C TRP A 23 3.43 4.03 -7.17
N VAL A 24 2.69 5.10 -6.89
CA VAL A 24 1.24 5.06 -6.62
C VAL A 24 0.48 4.52 -7.82
N SER A 25 0.71 5.07 -9.02
CA SER A 25 0.00 4.67 -10.24
C SER A 25 0.16 3.17 -10.53
N LYS A 26 1.36 2.62 -10.39
CA LYS A 26 1.62 1.18 -10.58
C LYS A 26 0.85 0.31 -9.58
N ARG A 27 0.79 0.70 -8.30
CA ARG A 27 0.06 -0.09 -7.28
C ARG A 27 -1.45 0.06 -7.43
N LEU A 28 -1.92 1.24 -7.80
CA LEU A 28 -3.34 1.48 -8.06
C LEU A 28 -3.84 0.57 -9.18
N LEU A 29 -3.09 0.45 -10.29
CA LEU A 29 -3.42 -0.49 -11.37
C LEU A 29 -3.52 -1.93 -10.86
N LEU A 30 -2.53 -2.40 -10.10
CA LEU A 30 -2.55 -3.76 -9.53
C LEU A 30 -3.76 -3.98 -8.60
N ILE A 31 -4.17 -2.98 -7.83
CA ILE A 31 -5.35 -3.04 -6.97
C ILE A 31 -6.63 -3.16 -7.81
N LEU A 32 -6.75 -2.39 -8.89
CA LEU A 32 -7.88 -2.48 -9.83
C LEU A 32 -7.94 -3.85 -10.52
N GLU A 33 -6.80 -4.50 -10.73
CA GLU A 33 -6.70 -5.89 -11.20
C GLU A 33 -6.97 -6.95 -10.11
N GLY A 34 -7.41 -6.55 -8.92
CA GLY A 34 -7.73 -7.47 -7.81
C GLY A 34 -6.50 -7.97 -7.03
N LYS A 35 -5.30 -7.44 -7.26
CA LYS A 35 -4.04 -7.92 -6.65
C LYS A 35 -3.71 -7.22 -5.33
N SER A 36 -4.72 -6.82 -4.57
CA SER A 36 -4.59 -6.04 -3.33
C SER A 36 -3.72 -6.72 -2.26
N SER A 37 -3.86 -8.04 -2.06
CA SER A 37 -3.03 -8.80 -1.11
C SER A 37 -1.56 -8.82 -1.51
N THR A 38 -1.26 -8.96 -2.80
CA THR A 38 0.10 -8.91 -3.35
C THR A 38 0.72 -7.54 -3.14
N VAL A 39 -0.03 -6.47 -3.39
CA VAL A 39 0.41 -5.08 -3.15
C VAL A 39 0.73 -4.86 -1.67
N ALA A 40 -0.15 -5.31 -0.77
CA ALA A 40 0.04 -5.21 0.67
C ALA A 40 1.31 -5.93 1.15
N GLY A 41 1.56 -7.15 0.65
CA GLY A 41 2.79 -7.89 0.94
C GLY A 41 4.04 -7.20 0.39
N GLY A 42 4.00 -6.79 -0.88
CA GLY A 42 5.14 -6.16 -1.56
C GLY A 42 5.58 -4.84 -0.91
N MET A 43 4.63 -4.00 -0.47
CA MET A 43 4.98 -2.74 0.19
C MET A 43 5.55 -2.95 1.60
N ARG A 44 5.02 -3.91 2.38
CA ARG A 44 5.61 -4.29 3.68
C ARG A 44 7.03 -4.84 3.51
N GLY A 45 7.24 -5.71 2.51
CA GLY A 45 8.57 -6.22 2.17
C GLY A 45 9.53 -5.10 1.77
N SER A 46 9.04 -4.09 1.04
CA SER A 46 9.84 -2.92 0.67
C SER A 46 10.26 -2.08 1.89
N ALA A 47 9.37 -1.88 2.86
CA ALA A 47 9.69 -1.19 4.11
C ALA A 47 10.75 -1.93 4.93
N THR A 48 10.63 -3.27 5.03
CA THR A 48 11.63 -4.10 5.71
C THR A 48 12.99 -4.04 5.00
N LYS A 49 13.03 -4.18 3.66
CA LYS A 49 14.29 -4.13 2.89
C LYS A 49 15.00 -2.78 2.98
N ARG A 50 14.24 -1.69 3.14
CA ARG A 50 14.76 -0.33 3.35
C ARG A 50 15.05 -0.01 4.82
N GLN A 51 14.86 -0.98 5.72
CA GLN A 51 15.12 -0.83 7.15
C GLN A 51 14.40 0.39 7.76
N LEU A 52 13.19 0.68 7.29
CA LEU A 52 12.40 1.79 7.83
C LEU A 52 12.12 1.56 9.32
N SER A 53 12.28 2.61 10.12
CA SER A 53 11.92 2.57 11.54
C SER A 53 10.42 2.31 11.72
N ALA A 54 10.02 1.91 12.94
CA ALA A 54 8.62 1.69 13.27
C ALA A 54 7.72 2.90 12.95
N SER A 55 8.21 4.12 13.19
CA SER A 55 7.48 5.35 12.87
C SER A 55 7.41 5.61 11.37
N GLN A 56 8.52 5.41 10.64
CA GLN A 56 8.57 5.63 9.19
C GLN A 56 7.67 4.65 8.41
N ARG A 57 7.59 3.39 8.85
CA ARG A 57 6.79 2.36 8.16
C ARG A 57 5.30 2.37 8.51
N GLN A 58 4.89 3.12 9.54
CA GLN A 58 3.49 3.18 10.01
C GLN A 58 2.47 3.43 8.88
N PRO A 59 2.64 4.41 7.97
CA PRO A 59 1.70 4.63 6.88
C PRO A 59 1.64 3.45 5.89
N VAL A 60 2.77 2.76 5.68
CA VAL A 60 2.84 1.55 4.84
C VAL A 60 2.00 0.43 5.47
N ASP A 61 2.18 0.18 6.76
CA ASP A 61 1.47 -0.88 7.47
C ASP A 61 -0.03 -0.60 7.57
N LYS A 62 -0.43 0.68 7.73
CA LYS A 62 -1.82 1.12 7.71
C LYS A 62 -2.48 0.89 6.35
N CYS A 63 -1.81 1.29 5.26
CA CYS A 63 -2.29 1.06 3.89
C CYS A 63 -2.43 -0.45 3.62
N ALA A 64 -1.41 -1.24 3.94
CA ALA A 64 -1.43 -2.68 3.75
C ALA A 64 -2.53 -3.36 4.58
N ARG A 65 -2.84 -2.89 5.80
CA ARG A 65 -3.96 -3.39 6.59
C ARG A 65 -5.30 -3.06 5.91
N TYR A 66 -5.49 -1.82 5.45
CA TYR A 66 -6.69 -1.41 4.75
C TYR A 66 -6.96 -2.28 3.52
N LEU A 67 -5.93 -2.52 2.68
CA LEU A 67 -6.04 -3.37 1.49
C LEU A 67 -6.45 -4.81 1.78
N LEU A 68 -6.11 -5.34 2.97
CA LEU A 68 -6.50 -6.69 3.39
C LEU A 68 -7.89 -6.71 4.06
N THR A 69 -8.22 -5.69 4.84
CA THR A 69 -9.53 -5.60 5.52
C THR A 69 -10.67 -5.38 4.54
N THR A 70 -10.48 -4.54 3.51
CA THR A 70 -11.49 -4.33 2.46
C THR A 70 -11.80 -5.63 1.70
N LEU A 71 -10.88 -6.60 1.64
CA LEU A 71 -11.13 -7.92 1.04
C LEU A 71 -11.89 -8.89 1.95
N LEU A 72 -11.83 -8.70 3.27
CA LEU A 72 -12.56 -9.56 4.22
C LEU A 72 -14.05 -9.25 4.25
N THR A 73 -14.45 -8.02 3.92
CA THR A 73 -15.85 -7.58 3.88
C THR A 73 -16.55 -7.86 2.55
N SER A 74 -15.81 -8.12 1.47
CA SER A 74 -16.38 -8.42 0.15
C SER A 74 -16.71 -9.90 -0.06
N ASN A 75 -16.10 -10.80 0.73
CA ASN A 75 -16.27 -12.26 0.59
C ASN A 75 -17.27 -12.89 1.59
N THR A 76 -17.92 -12.10 2.44
CA THR A 76 -18.86 -12.61 3.48
C THR A 76 -20.33 -12.33 3.18
N THR A 77 -20.69 -11.84 2.00
CA THR A 77 -22.10 -11.53 1.64
C THR A 77 -22.61 -12.35 0.43
N ILE A 78 -22.03 -13.52 0.17
CA ILE A 78 -22.58 -14.51 -0.76
C ILE A 78 -22.42 -15.91 -0.15
N THR A 79 -23.21 -16.20 0.88
CA THR A 79 -23.63 -17.52 1.33
C THR A 79 -24.94 -17.34 2.08
#